data_AF-A0A4R1QMN9-F1
#
_entry.id   AF-A0A4R1QMN9-F1
#
_cell.length_a   1.000
_cell.length_b   1.000
_cell.length_c   1.000
_cell.angle_alpha   90.00
_cell.angle_beta   90.00
_cell.angle_gamma   90.00
#
_symmetry.space_group_name_H-M   'P 1'
#
loop_
_entity.id
_entity.type
_entity.pdbx_description
1 polymer ?
#
loop_
_entity_poly.entity_id
_entity_poly.type
_entity_poly.pdbx_seq_one_letter_code
_entity_poly.pdbx_strand_id
1 'polypeptide(L)'
;MIYHQPGEEFWHEGVCYKVGGRIVANEASDYAGLFGNILEIRTEDDRETDNDTPDIYCAFEAPVLSADRLALEQTFSQLYREQKHIEDLGLDMVIMGPEMIVPLEHPAQVYPTGTLYVVAVHWATDGEYGSYEAIFTERTDALHQFHNDLREEFLAGSIPRWKESSQFVEEESDNSYECYLDGEYCENHFSIALEQRALPLSPAFCRSTAELYRAECLRDDFREHIENCDDFQELSDTQKEALLRSPNLPQRIANQLEHSCAYGEAYWQAVSDVARTLLKELRQQSAGHSPC
;
A
#
# COMPACT_ATOMS: atom_id res chain seq x y z
N MET A 1 -34.64 1.05 -8.60
CA MET A 1 -34.10 2.43 -8.78
C MET A 1 -32.89 2.38 -9.70
N ILE A 2 -32.64 3.43 -10.49
CA ILE A 2 -31.49 3.53 -11.41
C ILE A 2 -30.58 4.70 -11.00
N TYR A 3 -29.30 4.40 -10.76
CA TYR A 3 -28.21 5.37 -10.58
C TYR A 3 -27.38 5.42 -11.86
N HIS A 4 -27.22 6.59 -12.45
CA HIS A 4 -26.56 6.77 -13.76
C HIS A 4 -25.82 8.11 -13.89
N GLN A 5 -25.98 9.03 -12.93
CA GLN A 5 -25.25 10.30 -12.96
C GLN A 5 -23.86 10.09 -12.38
N PRO A 6 -22.79 10.58 -13.06
CA PRO A 6 -21.43 10.48 -12.54
C PRO A 6 -21.31 10.99 -11.12
N GLY A 7 -20.75 10.16 -10.26
CA GLY A 7 -20.56 10.45 -8.85
C GLY A 7 -21.73 10.09 -7.93
N GLU A 8 -22.84 9.57 -8.45
CA GLU A 8 -23.87 8.96 -7.61
C GLU A 8 -23.30 7.77 -6.83
N GLU A 9 -23.62 7.70 -5.54
CA GLU A 9 -23.11 6.71 -4.60
C GLU A 9 -24.23 5.75 -4.18
N PHE A 10 -23.90 4.47 -4.20
CA PHE A 10 -24.79 3.38 -3.78
C PHE A 10 -24.06 2.49 -2.77
N TRP A 11 -24.67 2.29 -1.61
CA TRP A 11 -24.08 1.50 -0.52
C TRP A 11 -24.73 0.11 -0.46
N HIS A 12 -23.91 -0.93 -0.50
CA HIS A 12 -24.33 -2.32 -0.37
C HIS A 12 -23.37 -3.07 0.55
N GLU A 13 -23.90 -3.65 1.63
CA GLU A 13 -23.12 -4.41 2.63
C GLU A 13 -21.86 -3.70 3.16
N GLY A 14 -21.93 -2.37 3.27
CA GLY A 14 -20.82 -1.54 3.75
C GLY A 14 -19.78 -1.16 2.69
N VAL A 15 -20.00 -1.55 1.43
CA VAL A 15 -19.19 -1.13 0.27
C VAL A 15 -19.92 -0.03 -0.50
N CYS A 16 -19.18 1.03 -0.85
CA CYS A 16 -19.69 2.13 -1.65
C CYS A 16 -19.32 1.94 -3.12
N TYR A 17 -20.33 1.87 -3.98
CA TYR A 17 -20.19 1.83 -5.44
C TYR A 17 -20.55 3.20 -6.01
N LYS A 18 -19.70 3.72 -6.90
CA LYS A 18 -19.86 5.06 -7.44
C LYS A 18 -19.95 5.02 -8.95
N VAL A 19 -20.97 5.65 -9.52
CA VAL A 19 -21.10 5.76 -10.98
C VAL A 19 -19.92 6.58 -11.53
N GLY A 20 -19.24 6.04 -12.55
CA GLY A 20 -17.97 6.52 -13.09
C GLY A 20 -16.74 6.11 -12.27
N GLY A 21 -16.91 5.38 -11.17
CA GLY A 21 -15.83 4.88 -10.32
C GLY A 21 -15.09 3.70 -10.96
N ARG A 22 -13.78 3.62 -10.70
CA ARG A 22 -12.90 2.51 -11.12
C ARG A 22 -13.24 1.25 -10.34
N ILE A 23 -13.24 0.12 -11.03
CA ILE A 23 -13.46 -1.21 -10.45
C ILE A 23 -12.45 -2.20 -11.01
N VAL A 24 -12.28 -3.32 -10.31
CA VAL A 24 -11.65 -4.53 -10.83
C VAL A 24 -12.58 -5.71 -10.60
N ALA A 25 -12.72 -6.58 -11.61
CA ALA A 25 -13.42 -7.85 -11.47
C ALA A 25 -12.56 -8.84 -10.68
N ASN A 26 -13.17 -9.58 -9.76
CA ASN A 26 -12.49 -10.56 -8.92
C ASN A 26 -12.82 -11.99 -9.37
N GLU A 27 -12.28 -12.98 -8.65
CA GLU A 27 -12.42 -14.42 -8.96
C GLU A 27 -13.85 -14.97 -8.94
N ALA A 28 -14.84 -14.19 -8.48
CA ALA A 28 -16.26 -14.56 -8.60
C ALA A 28 -16.83 -14.28 -10.01
N SER A 29 -16.04 -13.71 -10.91
CA SER A 29 -16.40 -13.41 -12.31
C SER A 29 -15.51 -14.12 -13.32
N ASP A 30 -16.07 -14.48 -14.48
CA ASP A 30 -15.28 -14.88 -15.66
C ASP A 30 -14.38 -13.74 -16.19
N TYR A 31 -14.68 -12.49 -15.82
CA TYR A 31 -13.90 -11.30 -16.16
C TYR A 31 -12.80 -10.97 -15.14
N ALA A 32 -12.47 -11.89 -14.22
CA ALA A 32 -11.47 -11.69 -13.16
C ALA A 32 -10.17 -11.03 -13.68
N GLY A 33 -9.70 -10.02 -12.95
CA GLY A 33 -8.51 -9.25 -13.29
C GLY A 33 -8.73 -8.09 -14.25
N LEU A 34 -9.90 -7.96 -14.88
CA LEU A 34 -10.20 -6.81 -15.73
C LEU A 34 -10.51 -5.56 -14.91
N PHE A 35 -9.87 -4.46 -15.30
CA PHE A 35 -10.16 -3.14 -14.78
C PHE A 35 -11.23 -2.48 -15.63
N GLY A 36 -12.08 -1.67 -15.01
CA GLY A 36 -13.16 -1.01 -15.70
C GLY A 36 -13.74 0.15 -14.91
N ASN A 37 -14.88 0.65 -15.36
CA ASN A 37 -15.64 1.68 -14.67
C ASN A 37 -17.12 1.31 -14.58
N ILE A 38 -17.77 1.73 -13.49
CA ILE A 38 -19.22 1.60 -13.33
C ILE A 38 -19.90 2.63 -14.24
N LEU A 39 -20.81 2.18 -15.10
CA LEU A 39 -21.63 3.01 -15.97
C LEU A 39 -22.95 3.41 -15.30
N GLU A 40 -23.61 2.44 -14.68
CA GLU A 40 -24.88 2.62 -13.98
C GLU A 40 -25.13 1.47 -13.01
N ILE A 41 -26.01 1.70 -12.04
CA ILE A 41 -26.41 0.71 -11.03
C ILE A 41 -27.93 0.66 -11.02
N ARG A 42 -28.50 -0.54 -11.15
CA ARG A 42 -29.95 -0.78 -11.10
C ARG A 42 -30.32 -1.66 -9.93
N THR A 43 -31.36 -1.28 -9.21
CA THR A 43 -31.85 -1.99 -8.02
C THR A 43 -33.34 -2.34 -8.16
N GLU A 44 -33.79 -3.33 -7.39
CA GLU A 44 -35.20 -3.71 -7.27
C GLU A 44 -35.82 -4.06 -8.64
N ASP A 45 -36.94 -3.42 -9.00
CA ASP A 45 -37.71 -3.68 -10.22
C ASP A 45 -37.02 -3.21 -11.51
N ASP A 46 -35.95 -2.40 -11.41
CA ASP A 46 -35.20 -1.91 -12.57
C ASP A 46 -34.06 -2.85 -13.00
N ARG A 47 -33.88 -3.98 -12.32
CA ARG A 47 -32.87 -4.99 -12.65
C ARG A 47 -33.25 -5.80 -13.90
N GLU A 48 -32.25 -6.22 -14.65
CA GLU A 48 -32.35 -7.11 -15.80
C GLU A 48 -32.01 -8.57 -15.46
N THR A 49 -31.26 -8.82 -14.38
CA THR A 49 -30.96 -10.18 -13.92
C THR A 49 -31.95 -10.67 -12.86
N ASP A 50 -32.12 -11.99 -12.77
CA ASP A 50 -32.96 -12.65 -11.75
C ASP A 50 -32.25 -12.75 -10.38
N ASN A 51 -31.04 -12.19 -10.25
CA ASN A 51 -30.29 -12.26 -8.99
C ASN A 51 -30.94 -11.36 -7.92
N ASP A 52 -30.73 -11.67 -6.64
CA ASP A 52 -31.22 -10.84 -5.52
C ASP A 52 -30.32 -9.62 -5.21
N THR A 53 -29.20 -9.51 -5.91
CA THR A 53 -28.26 -8.38 -5.81
C THR A 53 -28.56 -7.29 -6.86
N PRO A 54 -28.07 -6.06 -6.66
CA PRO A 54 -28.10 -5.00 -7.67
C PRO A 54 -27.35 -5.38 -8.95
N ASP A 55 -27.85 -4.92 -10.09
CA ASP A 55 -27.16 -5.02 -11.38
C ASP A 55 -26.24 -3.81 -11.54
N ILE A 56 -24.93 -4.05 -11.62
CA ILE A 56 -23.92 -3.03 -11.80
C ILE A 56 -23.38 -3.14 -13.23
N TYR A 57 -23.71 -2.18 -14.07
CA TYR A 57 -23.23 -2.14 -15.44
C TYR A 57 -21.82 -1.59 -15.47
N CYS A 58 -20.91 -2.35 -16.06
CA CYS A 58 -19.49 -2.03 -16.13
C CYS A 58 -19.02 -1.97 -17.59
N ALA A 59 -18.12 -1.04 -17.87
CA ALA A 59 -17.28 -1.09 -19.06
C ALA A 59 -15.86 -1.52 -18.65
N PHE A 60 -15.42 -2.69 -19.13
CA PHE A 60 -14.09 -3.23 -18.89
C PHE A 60 -13.10 -2.82 -19.99
N GLU A 61 -11.86 -2.58 -19.59
CA GLU A 61 -10.74 -2.29 -20.49
C GLU A 61 -10.18 -3.61 -21.04
N ALA A 62 -9.97 -3.67 -22.35
CA ALA A 62 -9.27 -4.79 -22.96
C ALA A 62 -7.83 -4.89 -22.39
N PRO A 63 -7.34 -6.09 -22.03
CA PRO A 63 -5.98 -6.23 -21.51
C PRO A 63 -4.94 -5.65 -22.47
N VAL A 64 -3.90 -4.99 -21.96
CA VAL A 64 -2.85 -4.41 -22.81
C VAL A 64 -1.82 -5.47 -23.21
N LEU A 65 -1.50 -6.39 -22.30
CA LEU A 65 -0.52 -7.45 -22.54
C LEU A 65 -1.12 -8.58 -23.36
N SER A 66 -0.35 -9.10 -24.33
CA SER A 66 -0.79 -10.19 -25.20
C SER A 66 -1.05 -11.49 -24.45
N ALA A 67 -0.30 -11.76 -23.37
CA ALA A 67 -0.50 -12.93 -22.52
C ALA A 67 -1.87 -12.89 -21.83
N ASP A 68 -2.24 -11.73 -21.27
CA ASP A 68 -3.52 -11.54 -20.57
C ASP A 68 -4.69 -11.60 -21.55
N ARG A 69 -4.54 -11.04 -22.76
CA ARG A 69 -5.53 -11.19 -23.84
C ARG A 69 -5.77 -12.65 -24.17
N LEU A 70 -4.70 -13.41 -24.40
CA LEU A 70 -4.79 -14.82 -24.75
C LEU A 70 -5.42 -15.64 -23.62
N ALA A 71 -5.10 -15.34 -22.36
CA ALA A 71 -5.71 -15.99 -21.21
C ALA A 71 -7.22 -15.74 -21.17
N LEU A 72 -7.65 -14.49 -21.36
CA LEU A 72 -9.07 -14.14 -21.40
C LEU A 72 -9.81 -14.80 -22.57
N GLU A 73 -9.23 -14.75 -23.78
CA GLU A 73 -9.78 -15.44 -24.95
C GLU A 73 -9.92 -16.95 -24.72
N GLN A 74 -8.96 -17.57 -24.04
CA GLN A 74 -9.03 -19.00 -23.69
C GLN A 74 -10.14 -19.29 -22.69
N THR A 75 -10.28 -18.49 -21.63
CA THR A 75 -11.35 -18.63 -20.64
C THR A 75 -12.72 -18.58 -21.31
N PHE A 76 -12.96 -17.56 -22.14
CA PHE A 76 -14.22 -17.40 -22.84
C PHE A 76 -14.41 -18.45 -23.95
N SER A 77 -13.35 -18.83 -24.66
CA SER A 77 -13.45 -19.88 -25.67
C SER A 77 -13.86 -21.23 -25.08
N GLN A 78 -13.36 -21.54 -23.87
CA GLN A 78 -13.76 -22.74 -23.14
C GLN A 78 -15.20 -22.66 -22.64
N LEU A 79 -15.59 -21.51 -22.08
CA LEU A 79 -16.95 -21.27 -21.58
C LEU A 79 -18.01 -21.44 -22.67
N TYR A 80 -17.77 -20.84 -23.85
CA TYR A 80 -18.69 -20.88 -24.98
C TYR A 80 -18.48 -22.10 -25.90
N ARG A 81 -17.41 -22.88 -25.69
CA ARG A 81 -16.99 -24.01 -26.55
C ARG A 81 -16.82 -23.63 -28.02
N GLU A 82 -16.39 -22.40 -28.25
CA GLU A 82 -16.18 -21.79 -29.56
C GLU A 82 -14.97 -20.86 -29.44
N GLN A 83 -14.17 -20.72 -30.50
CA GLN A 83 -13.07 -19.75 -30.49
C GLN A 83 -13.63 -18.32 -30.33
N LYS A 84 -13.21 -17.64 -29.26
CA LYS A 84 -13.54 -16.23 -28.97
C LYS A 84 -12.29 -15.38 -29.05
N HIS A 85 -12.44 -14.20 -29.63
CA HIS A 85 -11.46 -13.13 -29.59
C HIS A 85 -11.90 -12.00 -28.67
N ILE A 86 -10.96 -11.15 -28.24
CA ILE A 86 -11.26 -10.00 -27.36
C ILE A 86 -12.41 -9.15 -27.91
N GLU A 87 -12.44 -8.93 -29.23
CA GLU A 87 -13.46 -8.13 -29.90
C GLU A 87 -14.87 -8.76 -29.81
N ASP A 88 -14.95 -10.07 -29.55
CA ASP A 88 -16.22 -10.80 -29.43
C ASP A 88 -16.82 -10.75 -28.02
N LEU A 89 -16.07 -10.27 -27.01
CA LEU A 89 -16.44 -10.40 -25.59
C LEU A 89 -17.40 -9.31 -25.08
N GLY A 90 -17.62 -8.24 -25.84
CA GLY A 90 -18.58 -7.20 -25.45
C GLY A 90 -18.27 -6.50 -24.12
N LEU A 91 -17.01 -6.08 -23.94
CA LEU A 91 -16.53 -5.51 -22.66
C LEU A 91 -17.18 -4.17 -22.28
N ASP A 92 -17.86 -3.49 -23.21
CA ASP A 92 -18.40 -2.15 -23.01
C ASP A 92 -19.64 -2.09 -22.12
N MET A 93 -20.34 -3.22 -21.90
CA MET A 93 -21.59 -3.25 -21.14
C MET A 93 -21.82 -4.62 -20.50
N VAL A 94 -21.06 -4.91 -19.46
CA VAL A 94 -21.13 -6.16 -18.70
C VAL A 94 -21.91 -5.94 -17.41
N ILE A 95 -22.92 -6.77 -17.15
CA ILE A 95 -23.68 -6.73 -15.89
C ILE A 95 -22.92 -7.54 -14.83
N MET A 96 -22.59 -6.88 -13.74
CA MET A 96 -21.88 -7.46 -12.59
C MET A 96 -22.73 -7.37 -11.33
N GLY A 97 -22.61 -8.37 -10.46
CA GLY A 97 -23.08 -8.32 -9.08
C GLY A 97 -22.03 -7.67 -8.17
N PRO A 98 -22.42 -7.10 -7.02
CA PRO A 98 -21.51 -6.49 -6.06
C PRO A 98 -20.35 -7.41 -5.62
N GLU A 99 -20.61 -8.71 -5.49
CA GLU A 99 -19.65 -9.73 -5.08
C GLU A 99 -18.56 -10.01 -6.12
N MET A 100 -18.81 -9.66 -7.38
CA MET A 100 -17.93 -9.96 -8.51
C MET A 100 -16.92 -8.85 -8.82
N ILE A 101 -17.05 -7.68 -8.18
CA ILE A 101 -16.20 -6.52 -8.41
C ILE A 101 -15.74 -5.88 -7.10
N VAL A 102 -14.58 -5.24 -7.15
CA VAL A 102 -14.04 -4.46 -6.04
C VAL A 102 -13.89 -3.01 -6.51
N PRO A 103 -14.57 -2.04 -5.86
CA PRO A 103 -14.29 -0.62 -6.08
C PRO A 103 -12.84 -0.28 -5.77
N LEU A 104 -12.23 0.48 -6.67
CA LEU A 104 -10.85 0.93 -6.56
C LEU A 104 -10.81 2.39 -6.17
N GLU A 105 -10.24 2.66 -4.99
CA GLU A 105 -9.88 4.01 -4.58
C GLU A 105 -8.66 4.50 -5.36
N HIS A 106 -8.53 5.82 -5.49
CA HIS A 106 -7.29 6.43 -5.98
C HIS A 106 -6.31 6.52 -4.81
N PRO A 107 -5.25 5.68 -4.73
CA PRO A 107 -4.42 5.58 -3.52
C PRO A 107 -3.85 6.93 -3.10
N ALA A 108 -3.38 7.72 -4.07
CA ALA A 108 -2.80 9.05 -3.83
C ALA A 108 -3.80 10.10 -3.29
N GLN A 109 -5.11 9.87 -3.40
CA GLN A 109 -6.14 10.81 -2.95
C GLN A 109 -6.78 10.38 -1.62
N VAL A 110 -6.81 9.09 -1.34
CA VAL A 110 -7.61 8.52 -0.24
C VAL A 110 -6.74 7.97 0.88
N TYR A 111 -5.58 7.40 0.55
CA TYR A 111 -4.75 6.76 1.56
C TYR A 111 -3.88 7.78 2.29
N PRO A 112 -3.63 7.58 3.61
CA PRO A 112 -2.61 8.34 4.30
C PRO A 112 -1.25 8.11 3.64
N THR A 113 -0.40 9.13 3.60
CA THR A 113 0.91 9.05 2.96
C THR A 113 2.03 8.93 3.99
N GLY A 114 2.89 7.92 3.82
CA GLY A 114 4.21 7.86 4.45
C GLY A 114 5.24 8.63 3.63
N THR A 115 6.35 9.01 4.26
CA THR A 115 7.52 9.58 3.56
C THR A 115 8.57 8.51 3.40
N LEU A 116 9.01 8.27 2.17
CA LEU A 116 10.20 7.49 1.86
C LEU A 116 11.36 8.42 1.56
N TYR A 117 12.56 7.99 1.95
CA TYR A 117 13.81 8.64 1.61
C TYR A 117 14.55 7.75 0.61
N VAL A 118 14.88 8.29 -0.56
CA VAL A 118 15.49 7.54 -1.66
C VAL A 118 16.86 8.11 -1.96
N VAL A 119 17.89 7.29 -1.89
CA VAL A 119 19.22 7.62 -2.43
C VAL A 119 19.21 7.16 -3.88
N ALA A 120 19.15 8.11 -4.81
CA ALA A 120 19.19 7.86 -6.24
C ALA A 120 20.59 8.16 -6.76
N VAL A 121 21.22 7.19 -7.43
CA VAL A 121 22.55 7.32 -8.02
C VAL A 121 22.47 7.02 -9.51
N HIS A 122 23.11 7.86 -10.31
CA HIS A 122 23.33 7.63 -11.73
C HIS A 122 24.77 7.97 -12.07
N TRP A 123 25.41 7.14 -12.89
CA TRP A 123 26.78 7.39 -13.34
C TRP A 123 26.98 6.94 -14.79
N ALA A 124 27.97 7.53 -15.42
CA ALA A 124 28.62 7.02 -16.62
C ALA A 124 30.15 7.21 -16.47
N THR A 125 30.93 6.22 -16.88
CA THR A 125 32.39 6.32 -16.91
C THR A 125 32.90 5.66 -18.17
N ASP A 126 33.57 6.44 -19.01
CA ASP A 126 34.10 6.00 -20.30
C ASP A 126 33.02 5.29 -21.18
N GLY A 127 31.77 5.74 -21.08
CA GLY A 127 30.62 5.23 -21.83
C GLY A 127 29.89 4.02 -21.20
N GLU A 128 30.42 3.43 -20.14
CA GLU A 128 29.68 2.47 -19.32
C GLU A 128 28.81 3.21 -18.31
N TYR A 129 27.52 2.91 -18.24
CA TYR A 129 26.57 3.63 -17.38
C TYR A 129 25.78 2.68 -16.47
N GLY A 130 25.29 3.25 -15.38
CA GLY A 130 24.45 2.53 -14.44
C GLY A 130 23.65 3.49 -13.56
N SER A 131 22.67 2.91 -12.87
CA SER A 131 21.87 3.62 -11.88
C SER A 131 21.35 2.64 -10.83
N TYR A 132 21.14 3.12 -9.61
CA TYR A 132 20.32 2.41 -8.64
C TYR A 132 19.56 3.38 -7.75
N GLU A 133 18.54 2.85 -7.08
CA GLU A 133 17.80 3.53 -6.03
C GLU A 133 17.83 2.67 -4.77
N ALA A 134 18.25 3.25 -3.64
CA ALA A 134 18.14 2.65 -2.32
C ALA A 134 17.04 3.37 -1.53
N ILE A 135 16.05 2.60 -1.06
CA ILE A 135 14.82 3.13 -0.44
C ILE A 135 14.84 2.88 1.07
N PHE A 136 14.54 3.92 1.84
CA PHE A 136 14.52 3.89 3.30
C PHE A 136 13.25 4.52 3.84
N THR A 137 12.82 4.07 5.02
CA THR A 137 11.72 4.67 5.79
C THR A 137 12.22 5.70 6.80
N GLU A 138 13.53 5.74 7.07
CA GLU A 138 14.18 6.65 8.00
C GLU A 138 15.23 7.52 7.31
N ARG A 139 15.22 8.82 7.60
CA ARG A 139 16.12 9.78 6.95
C ARG A 139 17.59 9.50 7.29
N THR A 140 17.86 9.12 8.53
CA THR A 140 19.22 8.89 9.02
C THR A 140 19.88 7.71 8.31
N ASP A 141 19.12 6.64 8.03
CA ASP A 141 19.62 5.48 7.30
C ASP A 141 19.93 5.84 5.85
N ALA A 142 19.04 6.63 5.20
CA ALA A 142 19.28 7.14 3.86
C ALA A 142 20.49 8.08 3.79
N LEU A 143 20.66 8.97 4.77
CA LEU A 143 21.84 9.84 4.88
C LEU A 143 23.12 9.04 5.07
N HIS A 144 23.06 7.97 5.86
CA HIS A 144 24.20 7.09 6.06
C HIS A 144 24.60 6.40 4.74
N GLN A 145 23.63 5.92 3.96
CA GLN A 145 23.87 5.36 2.63
C GLN A 145 24.46 6.42 1.68
N PHE A 146 23.79 7.56 1.54
CA PHE A 146 24.25 8.69 0.71
C PHE A 146 25.70 9.09 1.02
N HIS A 147 26.03 9.21 2.31
CA HIS A 147 27.36 9.58 2.75
C HIS A 147 28.40 8.50 2.37
N ASN A 148 28.08 7.23 2.55
CA ASN A 148 28.99 6.14 2.23
C ASN A 148 29.27 6.05 0.74
N ASP A 149 28.23 6.15 -0.09
CA ASP A 149 28.33 6.08 -1.56
C ASP A 149 29.16 7.24 -2.10
N LEU A 150 28.85 8.46 -1.66
CA LEU A 150 29.60 9.65 -2.07
C LEU A 150 31.06 9.58 -1.62
N ARG A 151 31.31 9.10 -0.39
CA ARG A 151 32.67 8.91 0.13
C ARG A 151 33.45 7.86 -0.65
N GLU A 152 32.82 6.75 -1.05
CA GLU A 152 33.46 5.73 -1.88
C GLU A 152 33.87 6.32 -3.22
N GLU A 153 32.98 7.06 -3.87
CA GLU A 153 33.27 7.71 -5.15
C GLU A 153 34.42 8.73 -5.04
N PHE A 154 34.47 9.51 -3.95
CA PHE A 154 35.58 10.44 -3.70
C PHE A 154 36.94 9.77 -3.39
N LEU A 155 36.95 8.55 -2.87
CA LEU A 155 38.17 7.87 -2.46
C LEU A 155 38.71 6.92 -3.53
N ALA A 156 37.83 6.23 -4.24
CA ALA A 156 38.17 5.14 -5.14
C ALA A 156 37.47 5.20 -6.49
N GLY A 157 36.53 6.13 -6.68
CA GLY A 157 35.76 6.29 -7.91
C GLY A 157 36.48 7.11 -8.99
N SER A 158 35.70 7.62 -9.94
CA SER A 158 36.17 8.36 -11.11
C SER A 158 36.38 9.85 -10.81
N ILE A 159 35.73 10.40 -9.78
CA ILE A 159 35.83 11.81 -9.39
C ILE A 159 37.28 12.29 -9.24
N PRO A 160 38.19 11.60 -8.52
CA PRO A 160 39.57 12.08 -8.36
C PRO A 160 40.30 12.23 -9.70
N ARG A 161 40.08 11.31 -10.64
CA ARG A 161 40.65 11.36 -11.99
C ARG A 161 40.07 12.52 -12.79
N TRP A 162 38.75 12.73 -12.72
CA TRP A 162 38.10 13.80 -13.46
C TRP A 162 38.47 15.19 -12.95
N LYS A 163 38.74 15.37 -11.64
CA LYS A 163 39.20 16.65 -11.07
C LYS A 163 40.50 17.19 -11.67
N GLU A 164 41.28 16.36 -12.35
CA GLU A 164 42.48 16.78 -13.07
C GLU A 164 42.17 17.39 -14.45
N SER A 165 40.96 17.17 -14.98
CA SER A 165 40.52 17.67 -16.29
C SER A 165 40.09 19.13 -16.21
N SER A 166 40.46 19.92 -17.24
CA SER A 166 39.96 21.29 -17.39
C SER A 166 38.48 21.37 -17.75
N GLN A 167 37.87 20.25 -18.15
CA GLN A 167 36.44 20.13 -18.47
C GLN A 167 35.60 19.73 -17.24
N PHE A 168 36.20 19.52 -16.07
CA PHE A 168 35.47 19.11 -14.88
C PHE A 168 34.47 20.18 -14.41
N VAL A 169 33.23 19.76 -14.20
CA VAL A 169 32.15 20.57 -13.63
C VAL A 169 31.59 19.84 -12.40
N GLU A 170 31.25 20.60 -11.37
CA GLU A 170 30.76 20.10 -10.07
C GLU A 170 29.62 21.00 -9.58
N GLU A 171 28.53 20.37 -9.14
CA GLU A 171 27.35 21.02 -8.58
C GLU A 171 26.96 20.29 -7.27
N GLU A 172 26.72 21.05 -6.21
CA GLU A 172 26.42 20.51 -4.87
C GLU A 172 25.23 21.24 -4.24
N SER A 173 24.41 20.48 -3.51
CA SER A 173 23.38 20.99 -2.61
C SER A 173 23.38 20.21 -1.29
N ASP A 174 22.55 20.63 -0.33
CA ASP A 174 22.39 19.93 0.96
C ASP A 174 21.98 18.46 0.83
N ASN A 175 21.39 18.06 -0.31
CA ASN A 175 20.88 16.70 -0.52
C ASN A 175 21.33 16.11 -1.87
N SER A 176 22.29 16.71 -2.58
CA SER A 176 22.75 16.17 -3.85
C SER A 176 24.19 16.55 -4.16
N TYR A 177 24.84 15.70 -4.93
CA TYR A 177 26.15 15.96 -5.52
C TYR A 177 26.15 15.48 -6.96
N GLU A 178 26.64 16.30 -7.86
CA GLU A 178 26.80 15.95 -9.26
C GLU A 178 28.11 16.48 -9.81
N CYS A 179 28.78 15.67 -10.64
CA CYS A 179 29.94 16.12 -11.39
C CYS A 179 30.04 15.41 -12.74
N TYR A 180 30.66 16.06 -13.71
CA TYR A 180 30.78 15.57 -15.08
C TYR A 180 31.96 16.23 -15.81
N LEU A 181 32.29 15.70 -16.99
CA LEU A 181 33.18 16.36 -17.94
C LEU A 181 32.35 17.11 -19.00
N ASP A 182 32.59 18.41 -19.16
CA ASP A 182 31.89 19.27 -20.11
C ASP A 182 32.08 18.79 -21.55
N GLY A 183 30.96 18.56 -22.24
CA GLY A 183 30.89 17.94 -23.56
C GLY A 183 30.82 16.40 -23.57
N GLU A 184 30.96 15.74 -22.42
CA GLU A 184 31.03 14.27 -22.29
C GLU A 184 30.03 13.73 -21.25
N TYR A 185 28.95 14.45 -20.94
CA TYR A 185 28.01 14.07 -19.87
C TYR A 185 27.47 12.64 -20.03
N CYS A 186 27.16 12.19 -21.25
CA CYS A 186 26.66 10.82 -21.49
C CYS A 186 27.72 9.73 -21.26
N GLU A 187 28.99 10.10 -21.22
CA GLU A 187 30.14 9.19 -21.15
C GLU A 187 30.81 9.26 -19.77
N ASN A 188 30.76 10.43 -19.13
CA ASN A 188 31.49 10.78 -17.91
C ASN A 188 30.67 11.71 -17.01
N HIS A 189 29.86 11.11 -16.14
CA HIS A 189 29.16 11.81 -15.07
C HIS A 189 28.95 10.93 -13.84
N PHE A 190 28.75 11.57 -12.70
CA PHE A 190 28.30 10.94 -11.46
C PHE A 190 27.31 11.90 -10.79
N SER A 191 26.13 11.40 -10.46
CA SER A 191 25.08 12.14 -9.77
C SER A 191 24.51 11.26 -8.65
N ILE A 192 24.39 11.83 -7.46
CA ILE A 192 23.76 11.22 -6.30
C ILE A 192 22.84 12.24 -5.63
N ALA A 193 21.62 11.82 -5.30
CA ALA A 193 20.63 12.65 -4.63
C ALA A 193 19.90 11.89 -3.52
N LEU A 194 19.60 12.58 -2.43
CA LEU A 194 18.69 12.15 -1.38
C LEU A 194 17.33 12.81 -1.59
N GLU A 195 16.38 12.03 -2.12
CA GLU A 195 15.03 12.47 -2.45
C GLU A 195 14.01 12.07 -1.37
N GLN A 196 12.93 12.84 -1.26
CA GLN A 196 11.74 12.45 -0.51
C GLN A 196 10.62 12.07 -1.47
N ARG A 197 10.02 10.90 -1.28
CA ARG A 197 8.89 10.43 -2.08
C ARG A 197 7.72 10.08 -1.17
N ALA A 198 6.52 10.52 -1.54
CA ALA A 198 5.31 10.17 -0.83
C ALA A 198 4.86 8.75 -1.20
N LEU A 199 4.57 7.92 -0.20
CA LEU A 199 4.06 6.57 -0.38
C LEU A 199 2.62 6.48 0.17
N PRO A 200 1.59 6.32 -0.69
CA PRO A 200 0.25 6.00 -0.24
C PRO A 200 0.21 4.66 0.51
N LEU A 201 -0.28 4.66 1.75
CA LEU A 201 -0.28 3.49 2.62
C LEU A 201 -1.66 2.82 2.59
N SER A 202 -1.74 1.68 1.91
CA SER A 202 -2.99 0.92 1.88
C SER A 202 -3.39 0.43 3.28
N PRO A 203 -4.69 0.28 3.58
CA PRO A 203 -5.14 -0.25 4.87
C PRO A 203 -4.53 -1.61 5.22
N ALA A 204 -4.30 -2.47 4.21
CA ALA A 204 -3.64 -3.75 4.38
C ALA A 204 -2.18 -3.60 4.82
N PHE A 205 -1.42 -2.71 4.18
CA PHE A 205 -0.04 -2.41 4.56
C PHE A 205 0.04 -1.89 5.99
N CYS A 206 -0.80 -0.89 6.33
CA CYS A 206 -0.85 -0.34 7.69
C CYS A 206 -1.14 -1.41 8.74
N ARG A 207 -2.07 -2.34 8.46
CA ARG A 207 -2.39 -3.45 9.35
C ARG A 207 -1.19 -4.37 9.55
N SER A 208 -0.54 -4.79 8.47
CA SER A 208 0.63 -5.67 8.55
C SER A 208 1.77 -5.03 9.35
N THR A 209 2.06 -3.74 9.14
CA THR A 209 3.08 -3.03 9.93
C THR A 209 2.69 -2.92 11.41
N ALA A 210 1.42 -2.63 11.72
CA ALA A 210 0.93 -2.57 13.08
C ALA A 210 0.99 -3.93 13.79
N GLU A 211 0.71 -5.03 13.08
CA GLU A 211 0.82 -6.39 13.58
C GLU A 211 2.27 -6.76 13.91
N LEU A 212 3.23 -6.40 13.05
CA LEU A 212 4.66 -6.58 13.32
C LEU A 212 5.09 -5.81 14.58
N TYR A 213 4.72 -4.53 14.68
CA TYR A 213 5.04 -3.72 15.86
C TYR A 213 4.40 -4.27 17.14
N ARG A 214 3.12 -4.65 17.08
CA ARG A 214 2.41 -5.28 18.21
C ARG A 214 3.08 -6.58 18.63
N ALA A 215 3.54 -7.38 17.67
CA ALA A 215 4.22 -8.64 17.96
C ALA A 215 5.51 -8.41 18.76
N GLU A 216 6.30 -7.41 18.39
CA GLU A 216 7.50 -7.02 19.16
C GLU A 216 7.14 -6.53 20.57
N CYS A 217 6.13 -5.67 20.71
CA CYS A 217 5.68 -5.21 22.04
C CYS A 217 5.27 -6.39 22.95
N LEU A 218 4.51 -7.35 22.42
CA LEU A 218 4.12 -8.54 23.17
C LEU A 218 5.31 -9.41 23.58
N ARG A 219 6.40 -9.41 22.81
CA ARG A 219 7.64 -10.11 23.19
C ARG A 219 8.34 -9.40 24.34
N ASP A 220 8.40 -8.08 24.29
CA ASP A 220 9.03 -7.27 25.33
C ASP A 220 8.25 -7.36 26.64
N ASP A 221 6.92 -7.23 26.59
CA ASP A 221 6.04 -7.41 27.75
C ASP A 221 6.21 -8.81 28.37
N PHE A 222 6.26 -9.85 27.53
CA PHE A 222 6.46 -11.22 28.00
C PHE A 222 7.83 -11.39 28.66
N ARG A 223 8.88 -10.81 28.06
CA ARG A 223 10.24 -10.87 28.58
C ARG A 223 10.32 -10.20 29.95
N GLU A 224 9.84 -8.97 30.06
CA GLU A 224 9.82 -8.23 31.33
C GLU A 224 9.06 -8.98 32.43
N HIS A 225 7.94 -9.62 32.06
CA HIS A 225 7.14 -10.37 33.02
C HIS A 225 7.81 -11.68 33.46
N ILE A 226 8.34 -12.46 32.51
CA ILE A 226 8.86 -13.80 32.80
C ILE A 226 10.24 -13.79 33.46
N GLU A 227 11.02 -12.71 33.29
CA GLU A 227 12.33 -12.57 33.93
C GLU A 227 12.26 -12.67 35.46
N ASN A 228 11.13 -12.32 36.08
CA ASN A 228 10.95 -12.42 37.52
C ASN A 228 10.27 -13.73 37.97
N CYS A 229 10.00 -14.66 37.05
CA CYS A 229 9.34 -15.92 37.35
C CYS A 229 10.34 -16.97 37.85
N ASP A 230 10.05 -17.59 39.00
CA ASP A 230 10.91 -18.63 39.59
C ASP A 230 11.14 -19.80 38.61
N ASP A 231 10.08 -20.28 37.95
CA ASP A 231 10.15 -21.35 36.94
C ASP A 231 11.07 -21.00 35.77
N PHE A 232 11.14 -19.71 35.40
CA PHE A 232 12.03 -19.24 34.35
C PHE A 232 13.47 -19.20 34.82
N GLN A 233 13.72 -18.82 36.07
CA GLN A 233 15.08 -18.77 36.63
C GLN A 233 15.74 -20.14 36.74
N GLU A 234 14.94 -21.19 36.95
CA GLU A 234 15.41 -22.59 36.98
C GLU A 234 15.83 -23.14 35.61
N LEU A 235 15.47 -22.47 34.51
CA LEU A 235 15.87 -22.87 33.16
C LEU A 235 17.36 -22.61 32.89
N SER A 236 17.98 -23.46 32.06
CA SER A 236 19.30 -23.19 31.47
C SER A 236 19.25 -22.02 30.48
N ASP A 237 20.39 -21.36 30.24
CA ASP A 237 20.47 -20.24 29.30
C ASP A 237 19.97 -20.60 27.89
N THR A 238 20.29 -21.81 27.41
CA THR A 238 19.78 -22.31 26.12
C THR A 238 18.26 -22.43 26.10
N GLN A 239 17.64 -22.87 27.20
CA GLN A 239 16.18 -22.98 27.31
C GLN A 239 15.53 -21.59 27.40
N LYS A 240 16.14 -20.65 28.14
CA LYS A 240 15.70 -19.26 28.22
C LYS A 240 15.71 -18.59 26.83
N GLU A 241 16.82 -18.72 26.10
CA GLU A 241 16.91 -18.20 24.73
C GLU A 241 15.88 -18.82 23.78
N ALA A 242 15.68 -20.14 23.86
CA ALA A 242 14.70 -20.84 23.02
C ALA A 242 13.27 -20.38 23.31
N LEU A 243 12.93 -20.14 24.58
CA LEU A 243 11.61 -19.63 24.98
C LEU A 243 11.37 -18.21 24.46
N LEU A 244 12.32 -17.30 24.69
CA LEU A 244 12.21 -15.89 24.28
C LEU A 244 12.18 -15.72 22.75
N ARG A 245 12.87 -16.60 22.00
CA ARG A 245 12.85 -16.61 20.53
C ARG A 245 11.68 -17.39 19.92
N SER A 246 10.73 -17.91 20.71
CA SER A 246 9.62 -18.71 20.19
C SER A 246 8.82 -17.91 19.15
N PRO A 247 8.70 -18.38 17.89
CA PRO A 247 8.10 -17.58 16.80
C PRO A 247 6.61 -17.34 17.03
N ASN A 248 5.91 -18.28 17.67
CA ASN A 248 4.47 -18.23 17.90
C ASN A 248 4.08 -17.54 19.22
N LEU A 249 5.04 -16.99 19.97
CA LEU A 249 4.79 -16.34 21.25
C LEU A 249 3.77 -15.18 21.13
N PRO A 250 3.94 -14.21 20.21
CA PRO A 250 2.97 -13.13 20.05
C PRO A 250 1.58 -13.64 19.71
N GLN A 251 1.47 -14.61 18.79
CA GLN A 251 0.18 -15.19 18.39
C GLN A 251 -0.53 -15.89 19.56
N ARG A 252 0.21 -16.58 20.42
CA ARG A 252 -0.36 -17.22 21.61
C ARG A 252 -0.91 -16.20 22.60
N ILE A 253 -0.17 -15.12 22.85
CA ILE A 253 -0.61 -14.05 23.74
C ILE A 253 -1.82 -13.31 23.15
N ALA A 254 -1.75 -12.96 21.86
CA ALA A 254 -2.87 -12.33 21.14
C ALA A 254 -4.14 -13.16 21.20
N ASN A 255 -4.05 -14.48 20.98
CA ASN A 255 -5.18 -15.39 21.06
C ASN A 255 -5.78 -15.44 22.49
N GLN A 256 -4.95 -15.42 23.53
CA GLN A 256 -5.44 -15.35 24.92
C GLN A 256 -6.18 -14.02 25.20
N LEU A 257 -5.68 -12.91 24.67
CA LEU A 257 -6.32 -11.59 24.81
C LEU A 257 -7.64 -11.52 24.06
N GLU A 258 -7.70 -12.06 22.85
CA GLU A 258 -8.91 -12.06 22.00
C GLU A 258 -10.07 -12.82 22.66
N HIS A 259 -9.76 -13.89 23.41
CA HIS A 259 -10.76 -14.70 24.11
C HIS A 259 -10.99 -14.25 25.57
N SER A 260 -10.36 -13.15 26.01
CA SER A 260 -10.51 -12.63 27.37
C SER A 260 -11.71 -11.69 27.47
N CYS A 261 -12.79 -12.16 28.11
CA CYS A 261 -13.97 -11.32 28.37
C CYS A 261 -13.60 -10.05 29.14
N ALA A 262 -12.73 -10.15 30.15
CA ALA A 262 -12.32 -9.00 30.96
C ALA A 262 -11.58 -7.94 30.13
N TYR A 263 -10.73 -8.37 29.20
CA TYR A 263 -10.04 -7.44 28.29
C TYR A 263 -11.02 -6.75 27.34
N GLY A 264 -11.94 -7.52 26.73
CA GLY A 264 -12.98 -6.98 25.85
C GLY A 264 -13.91 -6.00 26.55
N GLU A 265 -14.36 -6.34 27.76
CA GLU A 265 -15.20 -5.46 28.59
C GLU A 265 -14.48 -4.15 28.93
N ALA A 266 -13.22 -4.21 29.35
CA ALA A 266 -12.43 -3.02 29.65
C ALA A 266 -12.26 -2.12 28.42
N TYR A 267 -11.98 -2.71 27.26
CA TYR A 267 -11.86 -1.97 26.00
C TYR A 267 -13.17 -1.23 25.64
N TRP A 268 -14.30 -1.94 25.59
CA TRP A 268 -15.58 -1.33 25.23
C TRP A 268 -16.10 -0.33 26.27
N GLN A 269 -15.78 -0.55 27.53
CA GLN A 269 -16.06 0.42 28.60
C GLN A 269 -15.30 1.73 28.34
N ALA A 270 -14.01 1.66 28.03
CA ALA A 270 -13.21 2.84 27.72
C ALA A 270 -13.74 3.58 26.48
N VAL A 271 -14.08 2.87 25.40
CA VAL A 271 -14.72 3.45 24.21
C VAL A 271 -16.03 4.17 24.57
N SER A 272 -16.87 3.52 25.38
CA SER A 272 -18.16 4.07 25.81
C SER A 272 -18.03 5.30 26.70
N ASP A 273 -17.01 5.35 27.56
CA ASP A 273 -16.73 6.50 28.43
C ASP A 273 -16.24 7.71 27.62
N VAL A 274 -15.36 7.49 26.64
CA VAL A 274 -14.89 8.54 25.72
C VAL A 274 -16.04 9.06 24.86
N ALA A 275 -16.83 8.17 24.26
CA ALA A 275 -17.98 8.55 23.44
C ALA A 275 -18.99 9.42 24.21
N ARG A 276 -19.29 9.05 25.47
CA ARG A 276 -20.17 9.85 26.34
C ARG A 276 -19.62 11.25 26.60
N THR A 277 -18.31 11.37 26.78
CA THR A 277 -17.64 12.66 27.02
C THR A 277 -17.73 13.55 25.78
N LEU A 278 -17.34 13.03 24.61
CA LEU A 278 -17.38 13.76 23.34
C LEU A 278 -18.80 14.22 22.96
N LEU A 279 -19.81 13.37 23.16
CA LEU A 279 -21.21 13.72 22.90
C LEU A 279 -21.70 14.85 23.81
N LYS A 280 -21.22 14.90 25.06
CA LYS A 280 -21.56 15.98 26.00
C LYS A 280 -20.93 17.30 25.55
N GLU A 281 -19.66 17.28 25.15
CA GLU A 281 -18.93 18.45 24.64
C GLU A 281 -19.62 19.05 23.41
N LEU A 282 -19.98 18.21 22.43
CA LEU A 282 -20.69 18.64 21.23
C LEU A 282 -22.01 19.35 21.57
N ARG A 283 -22.83 18.77 22.46
CA ARG A 283 -24.10 19.37 22.88
C ARG A 283 -23.93 20.71 23.58
N GLN A 284 -22.85 20.88 24.35
CA GLN A 284 -22.55 22.14 25.03
C GLN A 284 -22.08 23.22 24.05
N GLN A 285 -21.30 22.85 23.04
CA GLN A 285 -20.88 23.77 21.97
C GLN A 285 -22.06 24.22 21.09
N SER A 286 -23.02 23.31 20.83
CA SER A 286 -24.25 23.65 20.09
C SER A 286 -25.16 24.60 20.89
N ALA A 287 -25.20 24.47 22.21
CA ALA A 287 -26.01 25.34 23.08
C ALA A 287 -25.42 26.75 23.26
N GLY A 288 -24.10 26.93 23.07
CA GLY A 288 -23.41 28.22 23.16
C GLY A 288 -23.48 29.10 21.91
N HIS A 289 -23.98 28.58 20.78
CA HIS A 289 -24.05 29.28 19.48
C HIS A 289 -25.48 29.68 19.06
N SER A 290 -26.46 29.69 19.97
CA SER A 290 -27.76 30.31 19.68
C SER A 290 -27.58 31.82 19.49
N PRO A 291 -27.86 32.40 18.30
CA PRO A 291 -27.78 33.83 18.10
C PRO A 291 -28.92 34.51 18.87
N CYS A 292 -28.57 35.43 19.77
CA CYS A 292 -29.48 36.49 20.21
C CYS A 292 -29.53 37.59 19.16
#